data_AF-A0A7X0ZFG2-F1
#
_entry.id   AF-A0A7X0ZFG2-F1
#
_cell.length_a   1.000
_cell.length_b   1.000
_cell.length_c   1.000
_cell.angle_alpha   90.00
_cell.angle_beta   90.00
_cell.angle_gamma   90.00
#
_symmetry.space_group_name_H-M   'P 1'
#
loop_
_entity.id
_entity.type
_entity.pdbx_description
1 polymer ?
#
loop_
_entity_poly.entity_id
_entity_poly.type
_entity_poly.pdbx_seq_one_letter_code
_entity_poly.pdbx_strand_id
1 'polypeptide(L)'
;MNSKLNEVDLYTYTAVISTVVKEGITAFRKRKSSGVLSIQKHFAEMEAANDHRKGVQFVVRQKEDLQRSSGVRGFIVTSQEALIQEENKISHWTPNIYRWGTYSDQQRKFVKGHAEDNLQQINTYVIDVDTLNVDVAKMIMASMKILNQTPTFILQTDKGFQMYFVLENPTFISNANNFKSLRVAKRIATNLKHAFAEELPHVDKGCNDFGFFRAPNTKNIIFENLANQIQFADLMIWSKIYTQKHNRPGLKLVKERASFSIATEQEWFQKLVQLTNIRGRKGQYGRNNAAFTIALACYSSGKSYKEAYDFLDEFNTNLQYPVTQKEIERVLKSAFSGKYKGASLEYIQGILENYQTENEMKHSTAFIFEQAGNRVFRKHRKARENRTYSHFEEWEKDLEEYLQTTMLPGQTFVEKSQRELAEETKIPLATLKKILKQSKRIISKVEGRGRTARTLLSTVAIVVEAAIRHALTKKHDQSEKYISFLATFTEAAQYITQKIVKSTSTLTAQNTILAALPEGNSSSRQMFLLLDKVYRSRPSSLILRDAGT
;
A
#
# COMPACT_ATOMS: atom_id res chain seq x y z
N MET A 1 21.06 16.81 -30.63
CA MET A 1 21.36 15.43 -30.18
C MET A 1 21.98 15.50 -28.79
N ASN A 2 21.16 15.37 -27.75
CA ASN A 2 21.61 15.39 -26.35
C ASN A 2 21.35 14.01 -25.75
N SER A 3 22.31 13.11 -25.86
CA SER A 3 22.33 11.88 -25.05
C SER A 3 22.77 12.25 -23.64
N LYS A 4 21.85 12.80 -22.84
CA LYS A 4 22.04 12.82 -21.39
C LYS A 4 22.04 11.36 -20.93
N LEU A 5 23.23 10.89 -20.58
CA LEU A 5 23.47 9.60 -19.96
C LEU A 5 22.47 9.41 -18.82
N ASN A 6 21.68 8.34 -18.94
CA ASN A 6 20.91 7.77 -17.85
C ASN A 6 21.92 7.39 -16.74
N GLU A 7 22.18 8.27 -15.78
CA GLU A 7 22.60 7.81 -14.47
C GLU A 7 21.47 6.93 -13.96
N VAL A 8 21.70 5.62 -13.99
CA VAL A 8 20.80 4.61 -13.44
C VAL A 8 20.56 5.01 -11.99
N ASP A 9 19.32 5.31 -11.63
CA ASP A 9 18.93 5.67 -10.25
C ASP A 9 18.89 4.42 -9.35
N LEU A 10 20.04 3.75 -9.31
CA LEU A 10 20.29 2.56 -8.54
C LEU A 10 20.20 2.84 -7.04
N TYR A 11 20.44 4.10 -6.66
CA TYR A 11 20.26 4.57 -5.30
C TYR A 11 18.80 4.51 -4.87
N THR A 12 17.89 5.12 -5.64
CA THR A 12 16.45 5.10 -5.31
C THR A 12 15.90 3.68 -5.32
N TYR A 13 16.31 2.84 -6.29
CA TYR A 13 15.94 1.42 -6.28
C TYR A 13 16.41 0.70 -5.01
N THR A 14 17.68 0.86 -4.66
CA THR A 14 18.26 0.23 -3.44
C THR A 14 17.58 0.74 -2.18
N ALA A 15 17.29 2.04 -2.10
CA ALA A 15 16.59 2.65 -0.97
C ALA A 15 15.16 2.15 -0.83
N VAL A 16 14.42 1.98 -1.94
CA VAL A 16 13.07 1.38 -1.94
C VAL A 16 13.13 -0.06 -1.44
N ILE A 17 14.05 -0.88 -1.97
CA ILE A 17 14.22 -2.27 -1.52
C ILE A 17 14.53 -2.32 -0.02
N SER A 18 15.51 -1.54 0.44
CA SER A 18 15.88 -1.50 1.86
C SER A 18 14.73 -1.02 2.76
N THR A 19 13.96 -0.03 2.31
CA THR A 19 12.82 0.52 3.07
C THR A 19 11.72 -0.51 3.25
N VAL A 20 11.39 -1.27 2.19
CA VAL A 20 10.34 -2.29 2.22
C VAL A 20 10.81 -3.54 2.97
N VAL A 21 12.02 -4.03 2.69
CA VAL A 21 12.49 -5.33 3.19
C VAL A 21 12.93 -5.27 4.65
N LYS A 22 13.53 -4.14 5.07
CA LYS A 22 14.07 -3.92 6.41
C LYS A 22 14.96 -5.11 6.83
N GLU A 23 14.87 -5.54 8.08
CA GLU A 23 15.63 -6.67 8.61
C GLU A 23 14.97 -8.04 8.39
N GLY A 24 13.97 -8.13 7.52
CA GLY A 24 13.18 -9.35 7.31
C GLY A 24 13.94 -10.50 6.64
N ILE A 25 14.95 -10.17 5.84
CA ILE A 25 15.93 -11.11 5.26
C ILE A 25 17.34 -10.60 5.58
N THR A 26 18.38 -11.36 5.27
CA THR A 26 19.76 -10.93 5.54
C THR A 26 20.17 -9.78 4.62
N ALA A 27 21.13 -8.95 5.02
CA ALA A 27 21.68 -7.92 4.15
C ALA A 27 22.44 -8.56 2.97
N PHE A 28 23.31 -9.54 3.27
CA PHE A 28 24.17 -10.21 2.30
C PHE A 28 23.83 -11.70 2.13
N ARG A 29 24.20 -12.27 0.98
CA ARG A 29 24.08 -13.72 0.75
C ARG A 29 25.01 -14.47 1.70
N LYS A 30 24.52 -15.51 2.36
CA LYS A 30 25.36 -16.39 3.21
C LYS A 30 26.45 -17.14 2.44
N ARG A 31 26.29 -17.30 1.13
CA ARG A 31 27.25 -18.00 0.26
C ARG A 31 27.40 -17.21 -1.04
N LYS A 32 28.63 -17.14 -1.55
CA LYS A 32 28.96 -16.45 -2.81
C LYS A 32 28.45 -15.00 -2.85
N SER A 33 28.56 -14.29 -1.72
CA SER A 33 28.31 -12.85 -1.68
C SER A 33 29.40 -12.13 -2.47
N SER A 34 29.00 -11.07 -3.16
CA SER A 34 29.88 -10.12 -3.84
C SER A 34 30.25 -8.92 -2.94
N GLY A 35 29.68 -8.84 -1.73
CA GLY A 35 29.95 -7.77 -0.78
C GLY A 35 31.37 -7.78 -0.24
N VAL A 36 31.85 -6.64 0.24
CA VAL A 36 33.16 -6.57 0.93
C VAL A 36 33.06 -7.28 2.28
N LEU A 37 34.05 -8.13 2.59
CA LEU A 37 34.05 -8.98 3.79
C LEU A 37 33.86 -8.22 5.11
N SER A 38 34.47 -7.04 5.25
CA SER A 38 34.32 -6.23 6.48
C SER A 38 32.88 -5.75 6.68
N ILE A 39 32.19 -5.37 5.60
CA ILE A 39 30.80 -4.92 5.63
C ILE A 39 29.88 -6.11 5.87
N GLN A 40 30.14 -7.26 5.22
CA GLN A 40 29.39 -8.48 5.50
C GLN A 40 29.46 -8.86 6.99
N LYS A 41 30.66 -8.79 7.60
CA LYS A 41 30.85 -9.05 9.04
C LYS A 41 30.05 -8.08 9.90
N HIS A 42 30.13 -6.78 9.62
CA HIS A 42 29.37 -5.76 10.35
C HIS A 42 27.86 -6.04 10.35
N PHE A 43 27.27 -6.31 9.18
CA PHE A 43 25.84 -6.62 9.10
C PHE A 43 25.52 -7.99 9.73
N ALA A 44 26.39 -8.98 9.62
CA ALA A 44 26.20 -10.27 10.29
C ALA A 44 26.24 -10.13 11.83
N GLU A 45 27.10 -9.28 12.38
CA GLU A 45 27.16 -8.97 13.81
C GLU A 45 25.88 -8.24 14.27
N MET A 46 25.41 -7.25 13.52
CA MET A 46 24.13 -6.58 13.79
C MET A 46 22.94 -7.55 13.74
N GLU A 47 22.92 -8.43 12.74
CA GLU A 47 21.87 -9.46 12.61
C GLU A 47 21.94 -10.51 13.72
N ALA A 48 23.14 -10.85 14.21
CA ALA A 48 23.32 -11.75 15.34
C ALA A 48 22.94 -11.12 16.68
N ALA A 49 23.09 -9.81 16.82
CA ALA A 49 22.68 -9.05 18.00
C ALA A 49 21.15 -8.90 18.11
N ASN A 50 20.41 -9.10 17.02
CA ASN A 50 18.96 -8.94 16.98
C ASN A 50 18.27 -10.30 16.80
N ASP A 51 17.37 -10.69 17.71
CA ASP A 51 16.70 -12.01 17.67
C ASP A 51 15.58 -12.11 16.60
N HIS A 52 15.60 -11.22 15.62
CA HIS A 52 14.66 -11.20 14.50
C HIS A 52 14.94 -12.34 13.53
N ARG A 53 14.03 -13.32 13.50
CA ARG A 53 14.07 -14.42 12.52
C ARG A 53 14.14 -13.88 11.09
N LYS A 54 15.04 -14.45 10.28
CA LYS A 54 15.16 -14.13 8.86
C LYS A 54 14.31 -15.07 8.02
N GLY A 55 13.46 -14.50 7.19
CA GLY A 55 12.59 -15.24 6.28
C GLY A 55 13.10 -15.23 4.84
N VAL A 56 12.17 -15.32 3.91
CA VAL A 56 12.41 -15.35 2.47
C VAL A 56 11.39 -14.50 1.73
N GLN A 57 11.74 -14.10 0.51
CA GLN A 57 10.83 -13.50 -0.46
C GLN A 57 10.83 -14.31 -1.76
N PHE A 58 9.73 -14.25 -2.48
CA PHE A 58 9.58 -14.90 -3.78
C PHE A 58 9.62 -13.86 -4.87
N VAL A 59 10.33 -14.15 -5.96
CA VAL A 59 10.48 -13.25 -7.10
C VAL A 59 10.26 -13.99 -8.42
N VAL A 60 9.78 -13.25 -9.41
CA VAL A 60 9.39 -13.78 -10.71
C VAL A 60 9.92 -12.88 -11.83
N ARG A 61 10.43 -13.50 -12.90
CA ARG A 61 11.01 -12.80 -14.05
C ARG A 61 9.95 -12.13 -14.92
N GLN A 62 8.90 -12.86 -15.27
CA GLN A 62 7.87 -12.41 -16.22
C GLN A 62 6.46 -12.53 -15.62
N LYS A 63 5.50 -11.70 -16.04
CA LYS A 63 4.12 -11.74 -15.49
C LYS A 63 3.44 -13.08 -15.72
N GLU A 64 3.76 -13.73 -16.84
CA GLU A 64 3.20 -15.00 -17.29
C GLU A 64 3.64 -16.16 -16.38
N ASP A 65 4.79 -16.01 -15.73
CA ASP A 65 5.35 -17.02 -14.84
C ASP A 65 4.57 -17.15 -13.51
N LEU A 66 3.70 -16.19 -13.17
CA LEU A 66 2.77 -16.29 -12.04
C LEU A 66 1.62 -17.27 -12.29
N GLN A 67 1.33 -17.62 -13.55
CA GLN A 67 0.10 -18.33 -13.94
C GLN A 67 0.35 -19.56 -14.81
N ARG A 68 1.54 -20.19 -14.70
CA ARG A 68 1.83 -21.45 -15.41
C ARG A 68 1.01 -22.60 -14.82
N SER A 69 0.70 -23.61 -15.65
CA SER A 69 -0.04 -24.80 -15.25
C SER A 69 0.64 -25.59 -14.11
N SER A 70 1.97 -25.62 -14.07
CA SER A 70 2.77 -26.30 -13.04
C SER A 70 2.95 -25.52 -11.74
N GLY A 71 2.43 -24.29 -11.65
CA GLY A 71 2.59 -23.38 -10.51
C GLY A 71 3.41 -22.13 -10.83
N VAL A 72 3.76 -21.36 -9.80
CA VAL A 72 4.52 -20.11 -9.98
C VAL A 72 5.97 -20.42 -10.33
N ARG A 73 6.40 -20.06 -11.54
CA ARG A 73 7.80 -20.18 -11.95
C ARG A 73 8.58 -18.97 -11.42
N GLY A 74 9.64 -19.19 -10.66
CA GLY A 74 10.36 -18.11 -10.01
C GLY A 74 11.53 -18.61 -9.18
N PHE A 75 12.07 -17.75 -8.34
CA PHE A 75 13.13 -18.12 -7.41
C PHE A 75 12.95 -17.45 -6.06
N ILE A 76 13.63 -18.00 -5.07
CA ILE A 76 13.56 -17.57 -3.68
C ILE A 76 14.76 -16.68 -3.39
N VAL A 77 14.51 -15.56 -2.74
CA VAL A 77 15.54 -14.62 -2.31
C VAL A 77 15.56 -14.55 -0.79
N THR A 78 16.77 -14.64 -0.23
CA THR A 78 17.00 -14.67 1.22
C THR A 78 17.90 -13.53 1.69
N SER A 79 18.28 -12.60 0.80
CA SER A 79 19.13 -11.47 1.13
C SER A 79 18.81 -10.23 0.30
N GLN A 80 18.97 -9.04 0.86
CA GLN A 80 18.80 -7.77 0.14
C GLN A 80 19.77 -7.64 -1.02
N GLU A 81 21.04 -8.02 -0.84
CA GLU A 81 22.05 -8.08 -1.92
C GLU A 81 21.52 -8.82 -3.16
N ALA A 82 20.86 -9.96 -2.95
CA ALA A 82 20.31 -10.76 -4.02
C ALA A 82 19.13 -10.09 -4.72
N LEU A 83 18.30 -9.31 -4.02
CA LEU A 83 17.27 -8.50 -4.68
C LEU A 83 17.90 -7.38 -5.50
N ILE A 84 18.88 -6.69 -4.91
CA ILE A 84 19.54 -5.54 -5.54
C ILE A 84 20.24 -5.96 -6.84
N GLN A 85 20.91 -7.12 -6.86
CA GLN A 85 21.53 -7.68 -8.08
C GLN A 85 20.53 -8.03 -9.19
N GLU A 86 19.25 -8.14 -8.85
CA GLU A 86 18.15 -8.47 -9.76
C GLU A 86 17.37 -7.25 -10.24
N GLU A 87 17.91 -6.05 -9.99
CA GLU A 87 17.45 -4.78 -10.54
C GLU A 87 17.10 -4.91 -12.04
N ASN A 88 15.93 -4.39 -12.42
CA ASN A 88 15.39 -4.41 -13.79
C ASN A 88 15.23 -5.81 -14.43
N LYS A 89 15.51 -6.90 -13.71
CA LYS A 89 15.42 -8.29 -14.22
C LYS A 89 14.24 -9.07 -13.65
N ILE A 90 13.50 -8.51 -12.69
CA ILE A 90 12.31 -9.12 -12.09
C ILE A 90 11.08 -8.26 -12.39
N SER A 91 9.95 -8.91 -12.65
CA SER A 91 8.68 -8.22 -12.89
C SER A 91 7.82 -8.18 -11.64
N HIS A 92 7.84 -9.24 -10.82
CA HIS A 92 7.00 -9.34 -9.62
C HIS A 92 7.79 -9.91 -8.45
N TRP A 93 7.38 -9.50 -7.26
CA TRP A 93 7.96 -9.95 -6.00
C TRP A 93 6.93 -9.97 -4.88
N THR A 94 7.24 -10.67 -3.80
CA THR A 94 6.49 -10.56 -2.54
C THR A 94 7.17 -9.55 -1.62
N PRO A 95 6.64 -8.33 -1.44
CA PRO A 95 7.29 -7.30 -0.62
C PRO A 95 7.25 -7.63 0.88
N ASN A 96 6.31 -8.49 1.30
CA ASN A 96 6.24 -9.04 2.64
C ASN A 96 7.03 -10.35 2.76
N ILE A 97 7.40 -10.71 3.98
CA ILE A 97 8.38 -11.77 4.25
C ILE A 97 7.66 -13.05 4.68
N TYR A 98 8.11 -14.18 4.14
CA TYR A 98 7.58 -15.52 4.43
C TYR A 98 8.59 -16.32 5.25
N ARG A 99 8.12 -17.25 6.10
CA ARG A 99 9.02 -17.97 7.03
C ARG A 99 9.97 -18.91 6.30
N TRP A 100 9.49 -19.56 5.24
CA TRP A 100 10.26 -20.49 4.44
C TRP A 100 9.81 -20.46 2.98
N GLY A 101 10.67 -20.94 2.09
CA GLY A 101 10.35 -21.16 0.69
C GLY A 101 11.01 -22.46 0.22
N THR A 102 10.35 -23.18 -0.68
CA THR A 102 10.91 -24.37 -1.32
C THR A 102 10.49 -24.44 -2.78
N TYR A 103 10.87 -25.50 -3.48
CA TYR A 103 10.49 -25.73 -4.86
C TYR A 103 9.61 -26.97 -4.99
N SER A 104 8.67 -26.94 -5.93
CA SER A 104 7.82 -28.10 -6.23
C SER A 104 8.52 -29.15 -7.08
N ASP A 105 9.58 -28.74 -7.78
CA ASP A 105 10.34 -29.54 -8.74
C ASP A 105 11.82 -29.65 -8.36
N GLN A 106 12.45 -30.75 -8.78
CA GLN A 106 13.88 -30.99 -8.52
C GLN A 106 14.79 -29.98 -9.24
N GLN A 107 14.35 -29.44 -10.37
CA GLN A 107 15.08 -28.43 -11.15
C GLN A 107 14.97 -27.02 -10.54
N ARG A 108 14.23 -26.86 -9.43
CA ARG A 108 14.07 -25.60 -8.69
C ARG A 108 13.55 -24.45 -9.54
N LYS A 109 12.57 -24.74 -10.40
CA LYS A 109 11.93 -23.75 -11.29
C LYS A 109 10.65 -23.17 -10.70
N PHE A 110 9.93 -23.93 -9.90
CA PHE A 110 8.59 -23.59 -9.44
C PHE A 110 8.56 -23.42 -7.92
N VAL A 111 8.30 -22.21 -7.46
CA VAL A 111 8.35 -21.86 -6.03
C VAL A 111 7.10 -22.31 -5.28
N LYS A 112 7.29 -22.69 -4.02
CA LYS A 112 6.26 -23.07 -3.03
C LYS A 112 6.53 -22.38 -1.71
N GLY A 113 5.47 -22.14 -0.94
CA GLY A 113 5.54 -21.48 0.38
C GLY A 113 5.07 -20.03 0.38
N HIS A 114 4.59 -19.49 -0.74
CA HIS A 114 4.05 -18.12 -0.84
C HIS A 114 2.57 -18.03 -0.38
N ALA A 115 2.15 -18.86 0.57
CA ALA A 115 0.80 -18.86 1.13
C ALA A 115 0.73 -17.97 2.38
N GLU A 116 -0.41 -17.32 2.62
CA GLU A 116 -0.55 -16.32 3.70
C GLU A 116 -0.36 -16.90 5.12
N ASP A 117 -0.67 -18.18 5.32
CA ASP A 117 -0.39 -18.89 6.57
C ASP A 117 1.12 -19.03 6.85
N ASN A 118 1.94 -18.97 5.81
CA ASN A 118 3.40 -18.95 5.89
C ASN A 118 4.00 -17.53 5.97
N LEU A 119 3.18 -16.49 5.98
CA LEU A 119 3.65 -15.12 6.15
C LEU A 119 4.32 -14.96 7.52
N GLN A 120 5.57 -14.49 7.54
CA GLN A 120 6.33 -14.24 8.77
C GLN A 120 6.00 -12.87 9.34
N GLN A 121 6.06 -11.85 8.49
CA GLN A 121 5.85 -10.45 8.86
C GLN A 121 5.29 -9.68 7.68
N ILE A 122 4.46 -8.70 8.01
CA ILE A 122 3.93 -7.71 7.08
C ILE A 122 4.78 -6.46 7.24
N ASN A 123 5.40 -6.03 6.15
CA ASN A 123 6.19 -4.81 6.06
C ASN A 123 5.44 -3.73 5.31
N THR A 124 4.52 -4.08 4.41
CA THR A 124 3.83 -3.11 3.55
C THR A 124 2.41 -3.55 3.20
N TYR A 125 1.55 -2.55 3.03
CA TYR A 125 0.28 -2.65 2.35
C TYR A 125 0.41 -2.08 0.93
N VAL A 126 -0.35 -2.61 -0.02
CA VAL A 126 -0.31 -2.16 -1.42
C VAL A 126 -1.74 -1.95 -1.91
N ILE A 127 -1.97 -0.83 -2.61
CA ILE A 127 -3.23 -0.53 -3.29
C ILE A 127 -2.96 -0.55 -4.79
N ASP A 128 -3.69 -1.40 -5.52
CA ASP A 128 -3.57 -1.57 -6.96
C ASP A 128 -4.67 -0.77 -7.68
N VAL A 129 -4.24 0.14 -8.57
CA VAL A 129 -5.10 1.03 -9.35
C VAL A 129 -4.98 0.61 -10.81
N ASP A 130 -5.98 -0.06 -11.35
CA ASP A 130 -5.99 -0.66 -12.69
C ASP A 130 -6.34 0.35 -13.79
N THR A 131 -5.75 1.54 -13.75
CA THR A 131 -5.91 2.54 -14.81
C THR A 131 -4.73 3.51 -14.87
N LEU A 132 -4.31 3.86 -16.09
CA LEU A 132 -3.34 4.92 -16.34
C LEU A 132 -3.99 6.32 -16.35
N ASN A 133 -5.32 6.40 -16.36
CA ASN A 133 -6.08 7.66 -16.45
C ASN A 133 -6.29 8.31 -15.08
N VAL A 134 -5.25 8.29 -14.24
CA VAL A 134 -5.23 8.91 -12.92
C VAL A 134 -3.87 9.56 -12.72
N ASP A 135 -3.88 10.84 -12.36
CA ASP A 135 -2.66 11.58 -12.05
C ASP A 135 -2.09 11.19 -10.68
N VAL A 136 -0.77 11.20 -10.57
CA VAL A 136 -0.01 10.93 -9.35
C VAL A 136 -0.41 11.88 -8.23
N ALA A 137 -0.65 13.16 -8.54
CA ALA A 137 -1.13 14.13 -7.55
C ALA A 137 -2.49 13.71 -6.97
N LYS A 138 -3.40 13.17 -7.80
CA LYS A 138 -4.70 12.67 -7.34
C LYS A 138 -4.57 11.46 -6.42
N MET A 139 -3.64 10.54 -6.72
CA MET A 139 -3.32 9.41 -5.83
C MET A 139 -2.77 9.87 -4.48
N ILE A 140 -1.86 10.86 -4.49
CA ILE A 140 -1.32 11.46 -3.26
C ILE A 140 -2.44 12.15 -2.46
N MET A 141 -3.31 12.91 -3.11
CA MET A 141 -4.46 13.56 -2.45
C MET A 141 -5.43 12.55 -1.84
N ALA A 142 -5.75 11.46 -2.55
CA ALA A 142 -6.58 10.39 -2.00
C ALA A 142 -5.94 9.76 -0.76
N SER A 143 -4.64 9.48 -0.81
CA SER A 143 -3.89 8.99 0.34
C SER A 143 -3.93 9.95 1.53
N MET A 144 -3.72 11.25 1.28
CA MET A 144 -3.80 12.29 2.30
C MET A 144 -5.21 12.39 2.90
N LYS A 145 -6.26 12.25 2.09
CA LYS A 145 -7.64 12.28 2.59
C LYS A 145 -8.00 11.07 3.43
N ILE A 146 -7.51 9.88 3.06
CA ILE A 146 -7.86 8.62 3.72
C ILE A 146 -7.00 8.39 4.97
N LEU A 147 -5.68 8.57 4.86
CA LEU A 147 -4.70 8.21 5.88
C LEU A 147 -3.97 9.41 6.49
N ASN A 148 -4.22 10.63 6.02
CA ASN A 148 -3.49 11.83 6.42
C ASN A 148 -1.97 11.74 6.19
N GLN A 149 -1.57 10.95 5.20
CA GLN A 149 -0.18 10.71 4.83
C GLN A 149 -0.06 10.44 3.32
N THR A 150 1.12 10.67 2.73
CA THR A 150 1.38 10.24 1.36
C THR A 150 1.59 8.72 1.31
N PRO A 151 1.60 8.10 0.13
CA PRO A 151 2.23 6.79 -0.02
C PRO A 151 3.72 6.88 0.33
N THR A 152 4.33 5.74 0.67
CA THR A 152 5.79 5.66 0.82
C THR A 152 6.47 5.72 -0.54
N PHE A 153 5.88 5.10 -1.55
CA PHE A 153 6.24 5.27 -2.97
C PHE A 153 5.09 4.80 -3.86
N ILE A 154 5.12 5.19 -5.14
CA ILE A 154 4.17 4.74 -6.15
C ILE A 154 4.94 4.12 -7.31
N LEU A 155 4.50 2.94 -7.73
CA LEU A 155 4.99 2.29 -8.94
C LEU A 155 4.00 2.46 -10.08
N GLN A 156 4.50 2.80 -11.27
CA GLN A 156 3.76 2.63 -12.51
C GLN A 156 3.81 1.16 -12.94
N THR A 157 2.66 0.60 -13.30
CA THR A 157 2.55 -0.71 -13.92
C THR A 157 2.16 -0.56 -15.39
N ASP A 158 2.17 -1.66 -16.15
CA ASP A 158 1.85 -1.62 -17.58
C ASP A 158 0.40 -1.15 -17.84
N LYS A 159 -0.49 -1.23 -16.84
CA LYS A 159 -1.93 -0.90 -16.98
C LYS A 159 -2.45 0.09 -15.92
N GLY A 160 -1.60 0.57 -15.03
CA GLY A 160 -2.03 1.44 -13.95
C GLY A 160 -0.92 1.71 -12.93
N PHE A 161 -1.25 1.71 -11.65
CA PHE A 161 -0.34 2.11 -10.59
C PHE A 161 -0.48 1.24 -9.34
N GLN A 162 0.61 1.07 -8.60
CA GLN A 162 0.62 0.43 -7.29
C GLN A 162 1.14 1.40 -6.24
N MET A 163 0.31 1.75 -5.28
CA MET A 163 0.66 2.63 -4.17
C MET A 163 1.13 1.78 -2.99
N TYR A 164 2.35 2.01 -2.51
CA TYR A 164 2.95 1.27 -1.41
C TYR A 164 2.91 2.06 -0.12
N PHE A 165 2.48 1.39 0.94
CA PHE A 165 2.34 1.92 2.30
C PHE A 165 3.19 1.06 3.24
N VAL A 166 4.47 1.44 3.37
CA VAL A 166 5.44 0.68 4.16
C VAL A 166 5.24 1.02 5.64
N LEU A 167 5.21 -0.01 6.47
CA LEU A 167 5.11 0.14 7.91
C LEU A 167 6.43 0.61 8.50
N GLU A 168 6.39 1.44 9.54
CA GLU A 168 7.62 1.84 10.23
C GLU A 168 8.26 0.65 10.93
N ASN A 169 7.45 -0.09 11.70
CA ASN A 169 7.82 -1.35 12.31
C ASN A 169 7.01 -2.49 11.69
N PRO A 170 7.65 -3.62 11.31
CA PRO A 170 6.94 -4.74 10.71
C PRO A 170 5.99 -5.41 11.72
N THR A 171 4.86 -5.89 11.22
CA THR A 171 3.89 -6.66 12.04
C THR A 171 4.12 -8.14 11.86
N PHE A 172 4.56 -8.81 12.93
CA PHE A 172 4.80 -10.25 12.91
C PHE A 172 3.50 -11.07 12.96
N ILE A 173 3.48 -12.13 12.17
CA ILE A 173 2.36 -13.05 12.11
C ILE A 173 2.65 -14.26 12.97
N SER A 174 1.76 -14.51 13.92
CA SER A 174 1.78 -15.70 14.77
C SER A 174 0.64 -16.62 14.39
N ASN A 175 0.88 -17.92 14.45
CA ASN A 175 -0.17 -18.94 14.35
C ASN A 175 -1.05 -18.99 15.62
N ALA A 176 -0.58 -18.39 16.73
CA ALA A 176 -1.34 -18.31 17.98
C ALA A 176 -2.70 -17.64 17.77
N ASN A 177 -3.69 -18.06 18.56
CA ASN A 177 -5.07 -17.59 18.47
C ASN A 177 -5.66 -17.73 17.05
N ASN A 178 -5.29 -18.82 16.36
CA ASN A 178 -5.71 -19.14 15.01
C ASN A 178 -5.39 -18.01 14.02
N PHE A 179 -4.14 -17.52 13.98
CA PHE A 179 -3.72 -16.43 13.10
C PHE A 179 -4.49 -15.10 13.31
N LYS A 180 -4.72 -14.71 14.58
CA LYS A 180 -5.44 -13.46 14.90
C LYS A 180 -4.80 -12.23 14.26
N SER A 181 -3.48 -12.10 14.29
CA SER A 181 -2.77 -10.96 13.71
C SER A 181 -2.94 -10.89 12.19
N LEU A 182 -2.93 -12.04 11.49
CA LEU A 182 -3.22 -12.11 10.06
C LEU A 182 -4.64 -11.65 9.75
N ARG A 183 -5.65 -12.11 10.50
CA ARG A 183 -7.04 -11.67 10.30
C ARG A 183 -7.21 -10.15 10.46
N VAL A 184 -6.56 -9.57 11.49
CA VAL A 184 -6.58 -8.11 11.70
C VAL A 184 -5.92 -7.40 10.53
N ALA A 185 -4.75 -7.88 10.09
CA ALA A 185 -4.04 -7.29 8.97
C ALA A 185 -4.82 -7.38 7.66
N LYS A 186 -5.46 -8.51 7.35
CA LYS A 186 -6.36 -8.66 6.19
C LYS A 186 -7.52 -7.69 6.27
N ARG A 187 -8.14 -7.53 7.44
CA ARG A 187 -9.23 -6.56 7.63
C ARG A 187 -8.78 -5.13 7.33
N ILE A 188 -7.57 -4.76 7.74
CA ILE A 188 -6.97 -3.45 7.39
C ILE A 188 -6.77 -3.35 5.87
N ALA A 189 -6.19 -4.36 5.22
CA ALA A 189 -5.98 -4.37 3.77
C ALA A 189 -7.30 -4.19 3.01
N THR A 190 -8.34 -4.95 3.39
CA THR A 190 -9.69 -4.82 2.82
C THR A 190 -10.22 -3.40 3.00
N ASN A 191 -10.22 -2.87 4.23
CA ASN A 191 -10.73 -1.53 4.50
C ASN A 191 -9.97 -0.45 3.72
N LEU A 192 -8.65 -0.56 3.58
CA LEU A 192 -7.85 0.34 2.75
C LEU A 192 -8.33 0.27 1.30
N LYS A 193 -8.44 -0.92 0.70
CA LYS A 193 -8.92 -1.07 -0.69
C LYS A 193 -10.29 -0.44 -0.90
N HIS A 194 -11.22 -0.65 0.04
CA HIS A 194 -12.55 -0.03 -0.03
C HIS A 194 -12.49 1.49 0.10
N ALA A 195 -11.74 2.03 1.06
CA ALA A 195 -11.60 3.47 1.24
C ALA A 195 -10.95 4.14 0.02
N PHE A 196 -9.92 3.52 -0.57
CA PHE A 196 -9.28 4.04 -1.78
C PHE A 196 -10.19 3.92 -3.01
N ALA A 197 -11.02 2.87 -3.11
CA ALA A 197 -12.01 2.73 -4.18
C ALA A 197 -13.12 3.79 -4.13
N GLU A 198 -13.38 4.40 -2.96
CA GLU A 198 -14.29 5.55 -2.84
C GLU A 198 -13.70 6.84 -3.42
N GLU A 199 -12.37 6.98 -3.48
CA GLU A 199 -11.67 8.21 -3.89
C GLU A 199 -10.99 8.13 -5.26
N LEU A 200 -10.57 6.92 -5.67
CA LEU A 200 -9.85 6.66 -6.91
C LEU A 200 -10.64 5.71 -7.82
N PRO A 201 -10.68 5.96 -9.14
CA PRO A 201 -11.37 5.07 -10.07
C PRO A 201 -10.54 3.80 -10.29
N HIS A 202 -11.23 2.68 -10.53
CA HIS A 202 -10.62 1.39 -10.89
C HIS A 202 -9.58 0.84 -9.88
N VAL A 203 -9.79 1.07 -8.57
CA VAL A 203 -9.04 0.37 -7.53
C VAL A 203 -9.48 -1.10 -7.49
N ASP A 204 -8.53 -2.03 -7.61
CA ASP A 204 -8.81 -3.47 -7.53
C ASP A 204 -9.04 -3.88 -6.07
N LYS A 205 -10.32 -4.03 -5.70
CA LYS A 205 -10.75 -4.52 -4.39
C LYS A 205 -10.39 -5.99 -4.15
N GLY A 206 -10.25 -6.78 -5.21
CA GLY A 206 -9.96 -8.22 -5.18
C GLY A 206 -8.48 -8.57 -5.31
N CYS A 207 -7.59 -7.58 -5.40
CA CYS A 207 -6.16 -7.82 -5.49
C CYS A 207 -5.66 -8.59 -4.25
N ASN A 208 -4.53 -9.28 -4.39
CA ASN A 208 -3.97 -10.04 -3.26
C ASN A 208 -3.62 -9.09 -2.09
N ASP A 209 -3.73 -9.54 -0.84
CA ASP A 209 -3.37 -8.71 0.33
C ASP A 209 -1.86 -8.64 0.55
N PHE A 210 -1.14 -9.77 0.45
CA PHE A 210 0.27 -9.89 0.88
C PHE A 210 1.17 -10.74 -0.05
N GLY A 211 0.66 -11.11 -1.21
CA GLY A 211 1.28 -12.00 -2.20
C GLY A 211 2.19 -11.27 -3.18
N PHE A 212 2.09 -11.61 -4.46
CA PHE A 212 2.92 -11.02 -5.52
C PHE A 212 2.37 -9.68 -5.99
N PHE A 213 3.25 -8.67 -6.00
CA PHE A 213 3.01 -7.34 -6.56
C PHE A 213 4.10 -6.99 -7.57
N ARG A 214 3.95 -5.87 -8.29
CA ARG A 214 4.97 -5.42 -9.25
C ARG A 214 6.26 -5.12 -8.51
N ALA A 215 7.38 -5.62 -9.02
CA ALA A 215 8.70 -5.30 -8.47
C ALA A 215 9.08 -3.84 -8.82
N PRO A 216 9.69 -3.10 -7.89
CA PRO A 216 10.29 -1.81 -8.19
C PRO A 216 11.45 -1.99 -9.18
N ASN A 217 11.69 -0.99 -10.00
CA ASN A 217 12.79 -0.91 -10.96
C ASN A 217 13.11 0.58 -11.21
N THR A 218 14.22 0.87 -11.87
CA THR A 218 14.69 2.26 -12.01
C THR A 218 13.85 3.15 -12.92
N LYS A 219 12.87 2.57 -13.63
CA LYS A 219 11.99 3.29 -14.56
C LYS A 219 10.56 3.42 -14.06
N ASN A 220 10.13 2.55 -13.15
CA ASN A 220 8.72 2.47 -12.75
C ASN A 220 8.43 3.09 -11.39
N ILE A 221 9.44 3.51 -10.64
CA ILE A 221 9.25 4.34 -9.44
C ILE A 221 8.97 5.76 -9.93
N ILE A 222 7.75 6.24 -9.72
CA ILE A 222 7.30 7.56 -10.22
C ILE A 222 7.06 8.58 -9.11
N PHE A 223 7.06 8.13 -7.86
CA PHE A 223 6.97 8.96 -6.66
C PHE A 223 7.58 8.21 -5.48
N GLU A 224 8.33 8.92 -4.65
CA GLU A 224 8.98 8.37 -3.48
C GLU A 224 8.99 9.37 -2.32
N ASN A 225 8.58 8.89 -1.16
CA ASN A 225 8.70 9.55 0.13
C ASN A 225 9.03 8.48 1.17
N LEU A 226 10.25 7.92 1.09
CA LEU A 226 10.66 6.74 1.87
C LEU A 226 10.68 6.97 3.39
N ALA A 227 10.77 8.24 3.81
CA ALA A 227 10.67 8.64 5.21
C ALA A 227 9.22 8.53 5.74
N ASN A 228 8.23 8.60 4.86
CA ASN A 228 6.81 8.51 5.22
C ASN A 228 6.39 7.04 5.31
N GLN A 229 6.63 6.47 6.48
CA GLN A 229 6.25 5.12 6.88
C GLN A 229 5.11 5.20 7.88
N ILE A 230 4.23 4.20 7.86
CA ILE A 230 3.01 4.20 8.66
C ILE A 230 3.19 3.34 9.90
N GLN A 231 2.76 3.85 11.05
CA GLN A 231 2.65 3.03 12.25
C GLN A 231 1.47 2.07 12.14
N PHE A 232 1.71 0.78 12.39
CA PHE A 232 0.65 -0.23 12.33
C PHE A 232 -0.50 0.05 13.30
N ALA A 233 -0.20 0.65 14.46
CA ALA A 233 -1.20 1.07 15.44
C ALA A 233 -2.19 2.09 14.86
N ASP A 234 -1.69 3.05 14.08
CA ASP A 234 -2.53 4.08 13.45
C ASP A 234 -3.45 3.46 12.40
N LEU A 235 -2.96 2.52 11.58
CA LEU A 235 -3.80 1.76 10.64
C LEU A 235 -4.86 0.93 11.35
N MET A 236 -4.54 0.33 12.49
CA MET A 236 -5.53 -0.40 13.30
C MET A 236 -6.63 0.54 13.81
N ILE A 237 -6.25 1.70 14.36
CA ILE A 237 -7.21 2.69 14.87
C ILE A 237 -8.07 3.22 13.73
N TRP A 238 -7.45 3.64 12.63
CA TRP A 238 -8.12 4.09 11.42
C TRP A 238 -9.10 3.04 10.89
N SER A 239 -8.67 1.78 10.77
CA SER A 239 -9.48 0.67 10.25
C SER A 239 -10.69 0.35 11.15
N LYS A 240 -10.54 0.49 12.48
CA LYS A 240 -11.67 0.39 13.41
C LYS A 240 -12.68 1.50 13.18
N ILE A 241 -12.24 2.75 13.05
CA ILE A 241 -13.11 3.91 12.80
C ILE A 241 -13.81 3.76 11.45
N TYR A 242 -13.08 3.39 10.40
CA TYR A 242 -13.64 3.12 9.07
C TYR A 242 -14.72 2.03 9.16
N THR A 243 -14.41 0.90 9.81
CA THR A 243 -15.39 -0.18 10.01
C THR A 243 -16.62 0.31 10.78
N GLN A 244 -16.49 1.08 11.86
CA GLN A 244 -17.65 1.58 12.60
C GLN A 244 -18.54 2.52 11.77
N LYS A 245 -17.93 3.33 10.90
CA LYS A 245 -18.64 4.29 10.06
C LYS A 245 -19.38 3.61 8.90
N HIS A 246 -18.76 2.59 8.29
CA HIS A 246 -19.26 1.93 7.08
C HIS A 246 -20.00 0.62 7.36
N ASN A 247 -19.64 -0.13 8.42
CA ASN A 247 -20.44 -1.20 9.00
C ASN A 247 -21.25 -0.66 10.18
N ARG A 248 -22.27 0.15 9.91
CA ARG A 248 -23.36 0.31 10.89
C ARG A 248 -24.19 -0.97 10.83
N PRO A 249 -24.14 -1.87 11.82
CA PRO A 249 -25.29 -2.74 12.02
C PRO A 249 -26.44 -1.77 12.32
N GLY A 250 -27.40 -1.60 11.41
CA GLY A 250 -28.72 -1.19 11.85
C GLY A 250 -29.06 -2.08 13.05
N LEU A 251 -29.57 -1.51 14.15
CA LEU A 251 -29.97 -2.26 15.34
C LEU A 251 -30.73 -3.51 14.89
N LYS A 252 -30.04 -4.65 14.84
CA LYS A 252 -30.68 -5.94 14.63
C LYS A 252 -31.11 -6.34 16.01
N LEU A 253 -32.42 -6.39 16.24
CA LEU A 253 -32.98 -7.11 17.37
C LEU A 253 -32.28 -8.47 17.35
N VAL A 254 -31.53 -8.79 18.39
CA VAL A 254 -31.03 -10.15 18.58
C VAL A 254 -32.29 -10.97 18.86
N LYS A 255 -32.94 -11.46 17.80
CA LYS A 255 -33.78 -12.63 17.94
C LYS A 255 -32.85 -13.69 18.49
N GLU A 256 -33.31 -14.33 19.57
CA GLU A 256 -32.62 -15.43 20.23
C GLU A 256 -31.99 -16.37 19.19
N ARG A 257 -30.83 -16.93 19.55
CA ARG A 257 -30.05 -17.86 18.74
C ARG A 257 -30.91 -19.01 18.20
N ALA A 258 -31.58 -18.77 17.08
CA ALA A 258 -32.00 -19.83 16.18
C ALA A 258 -30.72 -20.35 15.51
N SER A 259 -30.59 -21.68 15.50
CA SER A 259 -29.58 -22.46 14.77
C SER A 259 -29.05 -21.73 13.53
N PHE A 260 -27.72 -21.75 13.34
CA PHE A 260 -27.03 -21.28 12.13
C PHE A 260 -27.94 -21.41 10.89
N SER A 261 -28.38 -20.29 10.33
CA SER A 261 -29.20 -20.32 9.12
C SER A 261 -28.37 -21.01 8.03
N ILE A 262 -28.89 -22.13 7.53
CA ILE A 262 -28.25 -22.95 6.51
C ILE A 262 -27.91 -22.04 5.33
N ALA A 263 -26.63 -21.88 5.00
CA ALA A 263 -26.16 -20.95 3.97
C ALA A 263 -26.85 -21.15 2.61
N THR A 264 -27.17 -22.41 2.26
CA THR A 264 -27.91 -22.77 1.04
C THR A 264 -29.38 -22.30 1.01
N GLU A 265 -29.96 -21.95 2.16
CA GLU A 265 -31.34 -21.46 2.27
C GLU A 265 -31.44 -19.92 2.20
N GLN A 266 -30.29 -19.24 2.18
CA GLN A 266 -30.26 -17.77 2.14
C GLN A 266 -30.52 -17.27 0.71
N GLU A 267 -31.23 -16.13 0.59
CA GLU A 267 -31.61 -15.57 -0.72
C GLU A 267 -30.43 -15.33 -1.66
N TRP A 268 -29.27 -14.96 -1.11
CA TRP A 268 -28.07 -14.73 -1.93
C TRP A 268 -27.57 -16.01 -2.59
N PHE A 269 -27.77 -17.18 -1.98
CA PHE A 269 -27.33 -18.46 -2.53
C PHE A 269 -28.13 -18.78 -3.79
N GLN A 270 -29.45 -18.61 -3.74
CA GLN A 270 -30.33 -18.78 -4.90
C GLN A 270 -29.99 -17.79 -6.01
N LYS A 271 -29.78 -16.51 -5.66
CA LYS A 271 -29.36 -15.48 -6.62
C LYS A 271 -28.05 -15.84 -7.31
N LEU A 272 -27.08 -16.38 -6.56
CA LEU A 272 -25.76 -16.74 -7.09
C LEU A 272 -25.82 -17.98 -8.00
N VAL A 273 -26.62 -19.00 -7.64
CA VAL A 273 -26.84 -20.19 -8.49
C VAL A 273 -27.53 -19.83 -9.81
N GLN A 274 -28.39 -18.81 -9.82
CA GLN A 274 -29.10 -18.34 -11.01
C GLN A 274 -28.26 -17.45 -11.94
N LEU A 275 -27.04 -17.06 -11.55
CA LEU A 275 -26.18 -16.23 -12.39
C LEU A 275 -25.57 -17.05 -13.55
N THR A 276 -26.02 -16.77 -14.78
CA THR A 276 -25.58 -17.48 -15.99
C THR A 276 -24.49 -16.75 -16.78
N ASN A 277 -24.37 -15.43 -16.59
CA ASN A 277 -23.51 -14.53 -17.37
C ASN A 277 -22.09 -14.34 -16.79
N ILE A 278 -21.68 -15.15 -15.81
CA ILE A 278 -20.40 -14.97 -15.11
C ILE A 278 -19.24 -15.23 -16.07
N ARG A 279 -18.51 -14.15 -16.42
CA ARG A 279 -17.30 -14.22 -17.25
C ARG A 279 -16.05 -13.99 -16.42
N GLY A 280 -15.11 -14.93 -16.50
CA GLY A 280 -13.79 -14.76 -15.87
C GLY A 280 -12.86 -13.90 -16.72
N ARG A 281 -12.47 -12.73 -16.21
CA ARG A 281 -11.25 -12.00 -16.64
C ARG A 281 -10.29 -11.88 -15.47
N LYS A 282 -9.00 -11.72 -15.76
CA LYS A 282 -7.93 -11.57 -14.76
C LYS A 282 -8.25 -10.38 -13.83
N GLY A 283 -8.29 -10.60 -12.52
CA GLY A 283 -8.59 -9.56 -11.51
C GLY A 283 -10.08 -9.36 -11.21
N GLN A 284 -10.99 -10.15 -11.79
CA GLN A 284 -12.44 -10.05 -11.53
C GLN A 284 -13.00 -11.32 -10.89
N TYR A 285 -14.18 -11.21 -10.27
CA TYR A 285 -14.90 -12.35 -9.66
C TYR A 285 -15.34 -13.38 -10.71
N GLY A 286 -14.45 -14.28 -11.10
CA GLY A 286 -14.72 -15.25 -12.17
C GLY A 286 -15.56 -16.46 -11.74
N ARG A 287 -15.87 -17.30 -12.73
CA ARG A 287 -16.63 -18.57 -12.60
C ARG A 287 -16.11 -19.49 -11.49
N ASN A 288 -14.78 -19.62 -11.39
CA ASN A 288 -14.14 -20.43 -10.34
C ASN A 288 -14.37 -19.85 -8.94
N ASN A 289 -14.46 -18.52 -8.80
CA ASN A 289 -14.74 -17.89 -7.51
C ASN A 289 -16.20 -18.13 -7.10
N ALA A 290 -17.14 -18.05 -8.05
CA ALA A 290 -18.54 -18.37 -7.82
C ALA A 290 -18.74 -19.85 -7.46
N ALA A 291 -18.18 -20.77 -8.24
CA ALA A 291 -18.19 -22.20 -7.95
C ALA A 291 -17.59 -22.50 -6.56
N PHE A 292 -16.47 -21.88 -6.21
CA PHE A 292 -15.86 -22.07 -4.89
C PHE A 292 -16.72 -21.50 -3.75
N THR A 293 -17.39 -20.38 -3.97
CA THR A 293 -18.30 -19.78 -2.99
C THR A 293 -19.53 -20.67 -2.76
N ILE A 294 -20.12 -21.25 -3.81
CA ILE A 294 -21.22 -22.23 -3.71
C ILE A 294 -20.74 -23.48 -2.96
N ALA A 295 -19.58 -24.04 -3.33
CA ALA A 295 -19.01 -25.22 -2.70
C ALA A 295 -18.82 -25.03 -1.18
N LEU A 296 -18.32 -23.85 -0.78
CA LEU A 296 -18.12 -23.49 0.62
C LEU A 296 -19.45 -23.31 1.38
N ALA A 297 -20.47 -22.78 0.72
CA ALA A 297 -21.80 -22.67 1.29
C ALA A 297 -22.40 -24.04 1.57
N CYS A 298 -22.35 -24.95 0.58
CA CYS A 298 -22.78 -26.35 0.72
C CYS A 298 -22.04 -27.06 1.87
N TYR A 299 -20.71 -26.89 1.95
CA TYR A 299 -19.90 -27.46 3.04
C TYR A 299 -20.33 -26.91 4.41
N SER A 300 -20.47 -25.58 4.55
CA SER A 300 -20.88 -24.97 5.83
C SER A 300 -22.31 -25.30 6.24
N SER A 301 -23.16 -25.64 5.26
CA SER A 301 -24.53 -26.10 5.45
C SER A 301 -24.65 -27.58 5.79
N GLY A 302 -23.53 -28.31 5.88
CA GLY A 302 -23.53 -29.74 6.19
C GLY A 302 -23.97 -30.65 5.03
N LYS A 303 -23.98 -30.16 3.79
CA LYS A 303 -24.27 -31.01 2.63
C LYS A 303 -23.11 -31.96 2.35
N SER A 304 -23.44 -33.17 1.91
CA SER A 304 -22.46 -34.17 1.53
C SER A 304 -21.67 -33.73 0.30
N TYR A 305 -20.49 -34.33 0.10
CA TYR A 305 -19.66 -34.08 -1.08
C TYR A 305 -20.42 -34.36 -2.38
N LYS A 306 -21.26 -35.40 -2.40
CA LYS A 306 -22.08 -35.78 -3.55
C LYS A 306 -23.14 -34.72 -3.86
N GLU A 307 -23.90 -34.29 -2.84
CA GLU A 307 -24.90 -33.23 -3.04
C GLU A 307 -24.25 -31.93 -3.52
N ALA A 308 -23.11 -31.53 -2.94
CA ALA A 308 -22.39 -30.33 -3.36
C ALA A 308 -21.87 -30.44 -4.80
N TYR A 309 -21.48 -31.65 -5.23
CA TYR A 309 -21.11 -31.93 -6.62
C TYR A 309 -22.30 -31.76 -7.55
N ASP A 310 -23.45 -32.36 -7.21
CA ASP A 310 -24.66 -32.26 -8.02
C ASP A 310 -25.11 -30.79 -8.18
N PHE A 311 -25.06 -29.99 -7.11
CA PHE A 311 -25.34 -28.54 -7.16
C PHE A 311 -24.38 -27.77 -8.07
N LEU A 312 -23.10 -28.11 -8.04
CA LEU A 312 -22.09 -27.44 -8.86
C LEU A 312 -22.15 -27.86 -10.32
N ASP A 313 -22.55 -29.10 -10.59
CA ASP A 313 -22.76 -29.63 -11.93
C ASP A 313 -23.96 -28.93 -12.60
N GLU A 314 -25.07 -28.76 -11.86
CA GLU A 314 -26.23 -27.99 -12.31
C GLU A 314 -25.87 -26.52 -12.55
N PHE A 315 -25.18 -25.87 -11.59
CA PHE A 315 -24.70 -24.50 -11.75
C PHE A 315 -23.79 -24.35 -12.99
N ASN A 316 -22.84 -25.27 -13.18
CA ASN A 316 -21.89 -25.22 -14.29
C ASN A 316 -22.58 -25.43 -15.65
N THR A 317 -23.60 -26.27 -15.70
CA THR A 317 -24.45 -26.50 -16.89
C THR A 317 -25.21 -25.24 -17.28
N ASN A 318 -25.65 -24.45 -16.29
CA ASN A 318 -26.40 -23.21 -16.50
C ASN A 318 -25.51 -22.02 -16.89
N LEU A 319 -24.18 -22.11 -16.79
CA LEU A 319 -23.28 -21.04 -17.19
C LEU A 319 -23.20 -20.91 -18.72
N GLN A 320 -23.29 -19.69 -19.24
CA GLN A 320 -23.03 -19.40 -20.66
C GLN A 320 -21.61 -19.82 -21.10
N TYR A 321 -20.68 -19.88 -20.16
CA TYR A 321 -19.30 -20.33 -20.37
C TYR A 321 -18.95 -21.33 -19.28
N PRO A 322 -19.20 -22.64 -19.47
CA PRO A 322 -18.88 -23.65 -18.46
C PRO A 322 -17.38 -23.73 -18.16
N VAL A 323 -17.06 -24.23 -16.96
CA VAL A 323 -15.70 -24.63 -16.56
C VAL A 323 -15.53 -26.14 -16.73
N THR A 324 -14.29 -26.61 -16.80
CA THR A 324 -14.02 -28.04 -17.03
C THR A 324 -14.35 -28.88 -15.79
N GLN A 325 -14.76 -30.14 -15.97
CA GLN A 325 -15.11 -31.01 -14.84
C GLN A 325 -13.96 -31.18 -13.83
N LYS A 326 -12.72 -31.24 -14.34
CA LYS A 326 -11.51 -31.29 -13.51
C LYS A 326 -11.37 -30.07 -12.61
N GLU A 327 -11.81 -28.89 -13.06
CA GLU A 327 -11.79 -27.67 -12.26
C GLU A 327 -12.88 -27.67 -11.18
N ILE A 328 -14.10 -28.14 -11.49
CA ILE A 328 -15.18 -28.32 -10.51
C ILE A 328 -14.76 -29.27 -9.40
N GLU A 329 -14.18 -30.42 -9.73
CA GLU A 329 -13.65 -31.36 -8.74
C GLU A 329 -12.54 -30.74 -7.88
N ARG A 330 -11.65 -29.93 -8.49
CA ARG A 330 -10.58 -29.24 -7.76
C ARG A 330 -11.15 -28.23 -6.76
N VAL A 331 -12.18 -27.50 -7.17
CA VAL A 331 -12.92 -26.53 -6.36
C VAL A 331 -13.59 -27.23 -5.17
N LEU A 332 -14.30 -28.33 -5.41
CA LEU A 332 -14.94 -29.15 -4.37
C LEU A 332 -13.93 -29.72 -3.37
N LYS A 333 -12.85 -30.34 -3.86
CA LYS A 333 -11.76 -30.85 -3.00
C LYS A 333 -11.15 -29.74 -2.14
N SER A 334 -11.04 -28.53 -2.69
CA SER A 334 -10.52 -27.38 -1.94
C SER A 334 -11.51 -26.90 -0.86
N ALA A 335 -12.80 -26.85 -1.17
CA ALA A 335 -13.85 -26.42 -0.23
C ALA A 335 -14.02 -27.42 0.92
N PHE A 336 -14.07 -28.71 0.62
CA PHE A 336 -14.22 -29.81 1.59
C PHE A 336 -12.91 -30.20 2.29
N SER A 337 -11.81 -29.48 2.05
CA SER A 337 -10.53 -29.73 2.72
C SER A 337 -10.52 -29.40 4.23
N GLY A 338 -11.60 -28.83 4.76
CA GLY A 338 -11.71 -28.37 6.14
C GLY A 338 -10.93 -27.08 6.46
N LYS A 339 -10.20 -26.53 5.49
CA LYS A 339 -9.43 -25.28 5.64
C LYS A 339 -10.32 -24.04 5.75
N TYR A 340 -11.53 -24.11 5.21
CA TYR A 340 -12.46 -22.99 5.10
C TYR A 340 -13.74 -23.32 5.88
N LYS A 341 -14.27 -22.36 6.65
CA LYS A 341 -15.44 -22.60 7.52
C LYS A 341 -16.79 -22.25 6.86
N GLY A 342 -16.77 -21.64 5.69
CA GLY A 342 -17.96 -21.24 4.94
C GLY A 342 -17.67 -20.16 3.92
N ALA A 343 -18.69 -19.81 3.14
CA ALA A 343 -18.60 -18.80 2.10
C ALA A 343 -18.35 -17.41 2.71
N SER A 344 -17.36 -16.68 2.17
CA SER A 344 -17.05 -15.31 2.60
C SER A 344 -18.07 -14.32 2.02
N LEU A 345 -18.64 -13.49 2.91
CA LEU A 345 -19.63 -12.47 2.54
C LEU A 345 -19.07 -11.47 1.52
N GLU A 346 -17.78 -11.11 1.59
CA GLU A 346 -17.16 -10.21 0.60
C GLU A 346 -17.16 -10.79 -0.82
N TYR A 347 -16.89 -12.09 -0.97
CA TYR A 347 -16.93 -12.75 -2.29
C TYR A 347 -18.37 -12.87 -2.80
N ILE A 348 -19.33 -13.17 -1.92
CA ILE A 348 -20.75 -13.23 -2.29
C ILE A 348 -21.21 -11.88 -2.84
N GLN A 349 -20.96 -10.80 -2.09
CA GLN A 349 -21.32 -9.45 -2.51
C GLN A 349 -20.59 -9.05 -3.79
N GLY A 350 -19.28 -9.32 -3.86
CA GLY A 350 -18.47 -8.98 -5.03
C GLY A 350 -18.90 -9.69 -6.32
N ILE A 351 -19.34 -10.95 -6.25
CA ILE A 351 -19.90 -11.67 -7.40
C ILE A 351 -21.24 -11.06 -7.80
N LEU A 352 -22.14 -10.83 -6.84
CA LEU A 352 -23.48 -10.31 -7.12
C LEU A 352 -23.42 -8.90 -7.70
N GLU A 353 -22.63 -7.99 -7.11
CA GLU A 353 -22.44 -6.62 -7.58
C GLU A 353 -21.88 -6.55 -9.01
N ASN A 354 -21.04 -7.52 -9.41
CA ASN A 354 -20.39 -7.50 -10.72
C ASN A 354 -21.22 -8.08 -11.87
N TYR A 355 -22.12 -9.02 -11.60
CA TYR A 355 -22.80 -9.79 -12.64
C TYR A 355 -24.34 -9.69 -12.59
N GLN A 356 -24.92 -9.18 -11.51
CA GLN A 356 -26.35 -8.94 -11.43
C GLN A 356 -26.69 -7.57 -12.07
N THR A 357 -27.31 -7.59 -13.24
CA THR A 357 -27.60 -6.36 -14.01
C THR A 357 -28.87 -5.63 -13.57
N GLU A 358 -29.76 -6.24 -12.78
CA GLU A 358 -30.96 -5.58 -12.26
C GLU A 358 -31.32 -6.09 -10.85
N ASN A 359 -31.73 -5.14 -10.00
CA ASN A 359 -32.09 -5.22 -8.58
C ASN A 359 -30.95 -4.98 -7.59
N GLU A 360 -30.94 -3.76 -7.04
CA GLU A 360 -30.42 -3.47 -5.70
C GLU A 360 -30.89 -4.58 -4.75
N MET A 361 -29.95 -5.21 -4.04
CA MET A 361 -30.31 -5.98 -2.87
C MET A 361 -31.05 -5.05 -1.92
N LYS A 362 -32.38 -5.19 -1.84
CA LYS A 362 -33.16 -4.60 -0.76
C LYS A 362 -32.59 -5.16 0.54
N HIS A 363 -31.76 -4.36 1.21
CA HIS A 363 -31.61 -4.48 2.64
C HIS A 363 -33.02 -4.50 3.21
N SER A 364 -33.34 -5.52 3.99
CA SER A 364 -34.58 -5.62 4.75
C SER A 364 -34.81 -4.31 5.51
N THR A 365 -35.62 -3.42 4.92
CA THR A 365 -36.08 -2.19 5.56
C THR A 365 -37.18 -2.56 6.54
N ALA A 366 -37.08 -2.00 7.73
CA ALA A 366 -37.99 -2.23 8.83
C ALA A 366 -39.45 -1.97 8.44
N PHE A 367 -40.33 -2.88 8.85
CA PHE A 367 -41.75 -2.65 9.03
C PHE A 367 -41.95 -1.52 10.03
N ILE A 368 -42.54 -0.40 9.61
CA ILE A 368 -43.04 0.65 10.51
C ILE A 368 -44.36 1.20 9.93
N PHE A 369 -45.45 0.60 10.43
CA PHE A 369 -46.85 1.05 10.59
C PHE A 369 -47.73 1.43 9.38
N GLU A 370 -48.80 0.64 9.22
CA GLU A 370 -50.14 1.14 8.85
C GLU A 370 -50.66 2.07 9.96
N GLN A 371 -51.06 3.29 9.61
CA GLN A 371 -52.34 3.89 10.02
C GLN A 371 -52.55 5.25 9.36
N ALA A 372 -53.75 5.43 8.81
CA ALA A 372 -54.26 6.69 8.28
C ALA A 372 -54.51 7.69 9.41
N GLY A 373 -54.04 8.93 9.25
CA GLY A 373 -54.26 10.01 10.21
C GLY A 373 -54.06 11.40 9.59
N ASN A 374 -55.18 12.05 9.28
CA ASN A 374 -55.49 13.48 9.14
C ASN A 374 -54.48 14.45 8.53
N ARG A 375 -54.89 14.96 7.36
CA ARG A 375 -54.36 16.12 6.64
C ARG A 375 -54.65 17.42 7.41
N VAL A 376 -53.61 18.18 7.72
CA VAL A 376 -53.68 19.63 7.91
C VAL A 376 -52.53 20.27 7.13
N PHE A 377 -52.85 21.22 6.25
CA PHE A 377 -51.85 21.95 5.48
C PHE A 377 -51.01 22.83 6.40
N ARG A 378 -49.77 22.43 6.64
CA ARG A 378 -48.71 23.28 7.19
C ARG A 378 -47.71 23.55 6.07
N LYS A 379 -47.38 24.81 5.79
CA LYS A 379 -46.36 25.17 4.79
C LYS A 379 -45.04 24.51 5.18
N HIS A 380 -44.72 23.37 4.56
CA HIS A 380 -43.54 22.59 4.91
C HIS A 380 -42.28 23.37 4.56
N ARG A 381 -41.36 23.45 5.53
CA ARG A 381 -39.98 23.91 5.31
C ARG A 381 -39.39 23.10 4.15
N LYS A 382 -38.84 23.77 3.11
CA LYS A 382 -38.19 23.10 1.97
C LYS A 382 -37.29 21.95 2.47
N ALA A 383 -37.47 20.77 1.86
CA ALA A 383 -36.64 19.59 2.08
C ALA A 383 -35.15 19.99 2.01
N ARG A 384 -34.31 19.43 2.88
CA ARG A 384 -32.88 19.82 2.97
C ARG A 384 -32.16 19.68 1.63
N GLU A 385 -32.60 18.73 0.82
CA GLU A 385 -32.09 18.41 -0.51
C GLU A 385 -32.40 19.52 -1.53
N ASN A 386 -33.54 20.20 -1.41
CA ASN A 386 -33.98 21.26 -2.34
C ASN A 386 -33.51 22.67 -1.93
N ARG A 387 -32.49 22.76 -1.06
CA ARG A 387 -31.90 24.04 -0.64
C ARG A 387 -30.66 24.33 -1.46
N THR A 388 -30.85 25.02 -2.57
CA THR A 388 -29.76 25.56 -3.38
C THR A 388 -29.15 26.77 -2.66
N TYR A 389 -27.83 26.77 -2.48
CA TYR A 389 -27.09 27.90 -1.92
C TYR A 389 -26.54 28.70 -3.09
N SER A 390 -27.19 29.83 -3.42
CA SER A 390 -26.91 30.61 -4.63
C SER A 390 -25.56 31.32 -4.61
N HIS A 391 -24.93 31.48 -3.45
CA HIS A 391 -23.73 32.32 -3.28
C HIS A 391 -22.46 31.55 -2.87
N PHE A 392 -22.43 30.22 -3.01
CA PHE A 392 -21.30 29.42 -2.50
C PHE A 392 -19.95 29.81 -3.13
N GLU A 393 -19.92 30.02 -4.45
CA GLU A 393 -18.70 30.36 -5.18
C GLU A 393 -18.18 31.77 -4.85
N GLU A 394 -19.09 32.72 -4.61
CA GLU A 394 -18.76 34.09 -4.20
C GLU A 394 -18.06 34.08 -2.84
N TRP A 395 -18.64 33.40 -1.84
CA TRP A 395 -18.05 33.30 -0.51
C TRP A 395 -16.76 32.47 -0.47
N GLU A 396 -16.61 31.48 -1.37
CA GLU A 396 -15.36 30.74 -1.52
C GLU A 396 -14.24 31.66 -2.05
N LYS A 397 -14.56 32.52 -3.02
CA LYS A 397 -13.63 33.50 -3.59
C LYS A 397 -13.24 34.58 -2.56
N ASP A 398 -14.20 35.08 -1.79
CA ASP A 398 -13.94 36.07 -0.73
C ASP A 398 -12.98 35.52 0.33
N LEU A 399 -13.11 34.23 0.67
CA LEU A 399 -12.21 33.58 1.63
C LEU A 399 -10.80 33.35 1.05
N GLU A 400 -10.67 33.13 -0.26
CA GLU A 400 -9.36 33.04 -0.93
C GLU A 400 -8.64 34.40 -0.94
N GLU A 401 -9.34 35.48 -1.26
CA GLU A 401 -8.78 36.84 -1.29
C GLU A 401 -8.34 37.28 0.11
N TYR A 402 -9.14 36.94 1.13
CA TYR A 402 -8.77 37.16 2.53
C TYR A 402 -7.47 36.42 2.90
N LEU A 403 -7.33 35.14 2.53
CA LEU A 403 -6.12 34.36 2.82
C LEU A 403 -4.89 34.90 2.08
N GLN A 404 -5.03 35.34 0.84
CA GLN A 404 -3.94 35.95 0.07
C GLN A 404 -3.47 37.27 0.68
N THR A 405 -4.41 38.08 1.19
CA THR A 405 -4.09 39.40 1.79
C THR A 405 -3.51 39.27 3.20
N THR A 406 -3.98 38.28 3.97
CA THR A 406 -3.61 38.11 5.39
C THR A 406 -2.30 37.32 5.58
N MET A 407 -1.88 36.51 4.60
CA MET A 407 -0.66 35.70 4.73
C MET A 407 0.60 36.54 4.50
N LEU A 408 1.51 36.50 5.48
CA LEU A 408 2.85 37.07 5.34
C LEU A 408 3.69 36.25 4.35
N PRO A 409 4.66 36.85 3.64
CA PRO A 409 5.56 36.12 2.75
C PRO A 409 6.29 34.98 3.50
N GLY A 410 6.06 33.74 3.09
CA GLY A 410 6.64 32.54 3.70
C GLY A 410 5.77 31.85 4.77
N GLN A 411 4.64 32.44 5.15
CA GLN A 411 3.67 31.81 6.04
C GLN A 411 2.74 30.88 5.24
N THR A 412 2.63 29.61 5.66
CA THR A 412 1.82 28.60 4.94
C THR A 412 0.42 28.40 5.50
N PHE A 413 0.17 28.79 6.75
CA PHE A 413 -1.15 28.64 7.38
C PHE A 413 -1.47 29.88 8.23
N VAL A 414 -2.73 30.31 8.18
CA VAL A 414 -3.31 31.30 9.09
C VAL A 414 -3.98 30.56 10.24
N GLU A 415 -3.61 30.88 11.48
CA GLU A 415 -4.23 30.29 12.68
C GLU A 415 -5.29 31.25 13.26
N LYS A 416 -6.57 30.91 13.13
CA LYS A 416 -7.67 31.69 13.74
C LYS A 416 -8.84 30.80 14.17
N SER A 417 -9.68 31.26 15.08
CA SER A 417 -10.93 30.57 15.38
C SER A 417 -11.95 30.77 14.25
N GLN A 418 -12.87 29.82 14.08
CA GLN A 418 -13.93 29.93 13.06
C GLN A 418 -14.87 31.12 13.29
N ARG A 419 -14.95 31.64 14.53
CA ARG A 419 -15.75 32.82 14.86
C ARG A 419 -15.07 34.10 14.42
N GLU A 420 -13.79 34.25 14.77
CA GLU A 420 -12.97 35.40 14.32
C GLU A 420 -12.94 35.48 12.79
N LEU A 421 -12.78 34.34 12.11
CA LEU A 421 -12.83 34.28 10.64
C LEU A 421 -14.19 34.72 10.09
N ALA A 422 -15.29 34.27 10.68
CA ALA A 422 -16.63 34.66 10.22
C ALA A 422 -16.90 36.16 10.41
N GLU A 423 -16.37 36.76 11.48
CA GLU A 423 -16.48 38.19 11.76
C GLU A 423 -15.63 39.02 10.79
N GLU A 424 -14.38 38.61 10.56
CA GLU A 424 -13.46 39.34 9.69
C GLU A 424 -13.81 39.22 8.20
N THR A 425 -14.19 38.03 7.73
CA THR A 425 -14.61 37.85 6.32
C THR A 425 -16.06 38.25 6.08
N LYS A 426 -16.81 38.62 7.13
CA LYS A 426 -18.26 38.89 7.11
C LYS A 426 -19.09 37.74 6.53
N ILE A 427 -18.54 36.52 6.50
CA ILE A 427 -19.24 35.31 6.04
C ILE A 427 -20.05 34.74 7.19
N PRO A 428 -21.35 34.44 7.02
CA PRO A 428 -22.13 33.77 8.06
C PRO A 428 -21.47 32.46 8.50
N LEU A 429 -21.31 32.24 9.81
CA LEU A 429 -20.58 31.08 10.37
C LEU A 429 -21.07 29.72 9.83
N ALA A 430 -22.37 29.58 9.57
CA ALA A 430 -22.94 28.38 8.99
C ALA A 430 -22.49 28.14 7.53
N THR A 431 -22.36 29.21 6.76
CA THR A 431 -21.81 29.20 5.39
C THR A 431 -20.32 28.88 5.43
N LEU A 432 -19.55 29.54 6.30
CA LEU A 432 -18.12 29.30 6.46
C LEU A 432 -17.81 27.84 6.78
N LYS A 433 -18.51 27.24 7.75
CA LYS A 433 -18.36 25.81 8.08
C LYS A 433 -18.67 24.88 6.91
N LYS A 434 -19.58 25.28 6.03
CA LYS A 434 -19.94 24.51 4.84
C LYS A 434 -18.86 24.65 3.76
N ILE A 435 -18.32 25.85 3.55
CA ILE A 435 -17.18 26.11 2.65
C ILE A 435 -15.96 25.30 3.11
N LEU A 436 -15.57 25.39 4.39
CA LEU A 436 -14.43 24.63 4.93
C LEU A 436 -14.56 23.11 4.81
N LYS A 437 -15.79 22.60 4.67
CA LYS A 437 -16.07 21.17 4.51
C LYS A 437 -16.18 20.73 3.04
N GLN A 438 -16.62 21.62 2.16
CA GLN A 438 -16.99 21.28 0.77
C GLN A 438 -16.04 21.85 -0.28
N SER A 439 -15.30 22.91 0.05
CA SER A 439 -14.33 23.54 -0.85
C SER A 439 -13.23 22.56 -1.22
N LYS A 440 -12.90 22.53 -2.51
CA LYS A 440 -11.73 21.80 -3.03
C LYS A 440 -10.48 22.70 -3.10
N ARG A 441 -10.65 23.99 -2.88
CA ARG A 441 -9.62 25.04 -3.04
C ARG A 441 -9.01 25.46 -1.71
N ILE A 442 -9.72 25.23 -0.61
CA ILE A 442 -9.35 25.66 0.74
C ILE A 442 -9.10 24.43 1.62
N ILE A 443 -7.97 24.43 2.33
CA ILE A 443 -7.58 23.40 3.30
C ILE A 443 -7.79 24.00 4.69
N SER A 444 -8.44 23.23 5.58
CA SER A 444 -8.58 23.63 6.99
C SER A 444 -8.39 22.46 7.95
N LYS A 445 -7.74 22.72 9.09
CA LYS A 445 -7.56 21.78 10.20
C LYS A 445 -7.90 22.46 11.51
N VAL A 446 -8.77 21.85 12.32
CA VAL A 446 -9.07 22.34 13.66
C VAL A 446 -8.16 21.65 14.66
N GLU A 447 -7.39 22.42 15.42
CA GLU A 447 -6.52 21.96 16.50
C GLU A 447 -7.11 22.33 17.87
N GLY A 448 -7.15 21.36 18.79
CA GLY A 448 -7.73 21.51 20.12
C GLY A 448 -9.19 21.05 20.25
N ARG A 449 -9.76 21.22 21.44
CA ARG A 449 -11.16 20.85 21.77
C ARG A 449 -11.84 21.98 22.56
N GLY A 450 -13.12 22.22 22.27
CA GLY A 450 -13.93 23.20 23.00
C GLY A 450 -13.72 24.64 22.52
N ARG A 451 -13.86 25.61 23.44
CA ARG A 451 -13.84 27.05 23.13
C ARG A 451 -12.45 27.57 22.71
N THR A 452 -11.38 26.82 22.98
CA THR A 452 -10.00 27.20 22.66
C THR A 452 -9.50 26.61 21.33
N ALA A 453 -10.36 25.93 20.57
CA ALA A 453 -9.97 25.30 19.32
C ALA A 453 -9.58 26.35 18.25
N ARG A 454 -8.39 26.21 17.69
CA ARG A 454 -7.87 27.06 16.60
C ARG A 454 -8.03 26.34 15.26
N THR A 455 -8.27 27.08 14.19
CA THR A 455 -8.36 26.54 12.83
C THR A 455 -7.17 27.03 12.04
N LEU A 456 -6.37 26.11 11.53
CA LEU A 456 -5.32 26.36 10.54
C LEU A 456 -5.98 26.41 9.17
N LEU A 457 -5.77 27.48 8.41
CA LEU A 457 -6.33 27.64 7.06
C LEU A 457 -5.27 28.02 6.04
N SER A 458 -5.40 27.44 4.84
CA SER A 458 -4.61 27.83 3.67
C SER A 458 -5.34 27.48 2.38
N THR A 459 -4.97 28.15 1.29
CA THR A 459 -5.37 27.76 -0.06
C THR A 459 -4.48 26.62 -0.55
N VAL A 460 -5.02 25.70 -1.36
CA VAL A 460 -4.28 24.58 -1.97
C VAL A 460 -3.07 25.09 -2.76
N ALA A 461 -3.23 26.19 -3.51
CA ALA A 461 -2.16 26.79 -4.30
C ALA A 461 -0.93 27.17 -3.46
N ILE A 462 -1.15 27.77 -2.28
CA ILE A 462 -0.08 28.21 -1.38
C ILE A 462 0.64 27.01 -0.75
N VAL A 463 -0.11 25.97 -0.37
CA VAL A 463 0.49 24.72 0.16
C VAL A 463 1.30 24.01 -0.91
N VAL A 464 0.80 23.93 -2.14
CA VAL A 464 1.50 23.33 -3.29
C VAL A 464 2.75 24.14 -3.62
N GLU A 465 2.65 25.46 -3.65
CA GLU A 465 3.81 26.34 -3.89
C GLU A 465 4.87 26.17 -2.80
N ALA A 466 4.47 26.16 -1.52
CA ALA A 466 5.40 25.91 -0.42
C ALA A 466 6.03 24.51 -0.49
N ALA A 467 5.28 23.49 -0.90
CA ALA A 467 5.79 22.15 -1.11
C ALA A 467 6.78 22.09 -2.30
N ILE A 468 6.49 22.79 -3.40
CA ILE A 468 7.39 22.91 -4.56
C ILE A 468 8.66 23.66 -4.17
N ARG A 469 8.54 24.80 -3.47
CA ARG A 469 9.69 25.55 -2.94
C ARG A 469 10.51 24.68 -2.00
N HIS A 470 9.89 23.93 -1.09
CA HIS A 470 10.58 23.00 -0.21
C HIS A 470 11.27 21.86 -0.98
N ALA A 471 10.65 21.34 -2.04
CA ALA A 471 11.27 20.32 -2.89
C ALA A 471 12.47 20.89 -3.67
N LEU A 472 12.37 22.12 -4.16
CA LEU A 472 13.45 22.83 -4.85
C LEU A 472 14.59 23.20 -3.90
N THR A 473 14.31 23.72 -2.71
CA THR A 473 15.33 24.01 -1.70
C THR A 473 15.97 22.74 -1.19
N LYS A 474 15.21 21.66 -0.97
CA LYS A 474 15.79 20.36 -0.61
C LYS A 474 16.69 19.80 -1.70
N LYS A 475 16.32 19.96 -2.97
CA LYS A 475 17.18 19.60 -4.12
C LYS A 475 18.43 20.50 -4.17
N HIS A 476 18.29 21.78 -3.85
CA HIS A 476 19.40 22.72 -3.75
C HIS A 476 20.32 22.40 -2.58
N ASP A 477 19.81 22.17 -1.37
CA ASP A 477 20.56 21.72 -0.19
C ASP A 477 21.24 20.37 -0.43
N GLN A 478 20.60 19.45 -1.15
CA GLN A 478 21.22 18.20 -1.58
C GLN A 478 22.36 18.47 -2.57
N SER A 479 22.19 19.42 -3.49
CA SER A 479 23.24 19.86 -4.41
C SER A 479 24.39 20.56 -3.69
N GLU A 480 24.13 21.38 -2.66
CA GLU A 480 25.16 22.02 -1.84
C GLU A 480 25.86 21.04 -0.90
N LYS A 481 25.12 20.08 -0.33
CA LYS A 481 25.70 18.93 0.40
C LYS A 481 26.53 18.05 -0.51
N TYR A 482 26.19 17.99 -1.79
CA TYR A 482 26.95 17.28 -2.82
C TYR A 482 28.19 18.08 -3.24
N ILE A 483 28.09 19.40 -3.41
CA ILE A 483 29.21 20.30 -3.70
C ILE A 483 30.20 20.36 -2.52
N SER A 484 29.72 20.45 -1.27
CA SER A 484 30.56 20.39 -0.07
C SER A 484 31.15 18.99 0.18
N PHE A 485 30.44 17.93 -0.22
CA PHE A 485 30.99 16.58 -0.31
C PHE A 485 32.08 16.46 -1.39
N LEU A 486 31.88 17.08 -2.56
CA LEU A 486 32.90 17.17 -3.61
C LEU A 486 34.12 17.99 -3.14
N ALA A 487 33.91 19.06 -2.38
CA ALA A 487 34.95 19.87 -1.77
C ALA A 487 35.76 19.14 -0.67
N THR A 488 35.19 18.11 -0.04
CA THR A 488 35.95 17.24 0.89
C THR A 488 36.87 16.26 0.15
N PHE A 489 36.61 15.97 -1.14
CA PHE A 489 37.57 15.23 -1.98
C PHE A 489 38.74 16.07 -2.45
N THR A 490 38.66 17.41 -2.44
CA THR A 490 39.82 18.26 -2.74
C THR A 490 40.88 18.17 -1.63
N GLU A 491 40.50 18.08 -0.35
CA GLU A 491 41.42 17.81 0.76
C GLU A 491 41.95 16.36 0.72
N ALA A 492 41.10 15.38 0.40
CA ALA A 492 41.53 13.99 0.22
C ALA A 492 42.45 13.82 -0.99
N ALA A 493 42.24 14.57 -2.07
CA ALA A 493 43.11 14.63 -3.24
C ALA A 493 44.45 15.29 -2.88
N GLN A 494 44.47 16.36 -2.09
CA GLN A 494 45.72 16.97 -1.58
C GLN A 494 46.48 16.02 -0.64
N TYR A 495 45.77 15.30 0.25
CA TYR A 495 46.36 14.30 1.13
C TYR A 495 46.95 13.11 0.35
N ILE A 496 46.24 12.63 -0.68
CA ILE A 496 46.74 11.58 -1.58
C ILE A 496 47.90 12.09 -2.43
N THR A 497 47.86 13.33 -2.92
CA THR A 497 48.96 13.94 -3.68
C THR A 497 50.22 14.11 -2.82
N GLN A 498 50.08 14.52 -1.56
CA GLN A 498 51.21 14.56 -0.61
C GLN A 498 51.78 13.17 -0.31
N LYS A 499 50.94 12.13 -0.30
CA LYS A 499 51.35 10.73 -0.13
C LYS A 499 52.03 10.15 -1.39
N ILE A 500 51.60 10.58 -2.57
CA ILE A 500 52.23 10.27 -3.87
C ILE A 500 53.60 10.96 -3.98
N VAL A 501 53.71 12.24 -3.58
CA VAL A 501 54.98 13.00 -3.63
C VAL A 501 55.99 12.50 -2.58
N LYS A 502 55.54 12.10 -1.37
CA LYS A 502 56.44 11.50 -0.35
C LYS A 502 56.90 10.08 -0.68
N SER A 503 56.21 9.37 -1.59
CA SER A 503 56.63 8.05 -2.09
C SER A 503 57.46 8.12 -3.37
N THR A 504 57.70 9.33 -3.91
CA THR A 504 58.61 9.59 -5.03
C THR A 504 59.93 10.20 -4.55
N SER A 505 60.68 9.46 -3.75
CA SER A 505 62.13 9.61 -3.73
C SER A 505 62.77 8.23 -3.92
N THR A 506 63.56 8.11 -5.00
CA THR A 506 64.42 6.99 -5.43
C THR A 506 63.71 5.71 -5.91
N LEU A 507 63.99 5.09 -7.07
CA LEU A 507 65.01 5.23 -8.11
C LEU A 507 64.53 4.52 -9.42
N THR A 508 64.84 5.17 -10.54
CA THR A 508 65.13 4.74 -11.93
C THR A 508 64.75 3.36 -12.54
N ALA A 509 64.18 3.52 -13.75
CA ALA A 509 64.57 2.95 -15.05
C ALA A 509 64.00 1.59 -15.54
N GLN A 510 63.30 1.74 -16.68
CA GLN A 510 63.15 0.80 -17.81
C GLN A 510 62.12 -0.34 -17.68
N ASN A 511 60.94 -0.05 -18.23
CA ASN A 511 60.14 -0.93 -19.09
C ASN A 511 60.07 -2.42 -18.73
N THR A 512 59.28 -2.71 -17.71
CA THR A 512 58.44 -3.92 -17.67
C THR A 512 56.96 -3.52 -17.63
N ILE A 513 56.55 -2.71 -18.62
CA ILE A 513 55.15 -2.25 -18.85
C ILE A 513 54.25 -3.39 -19.37
N LEU A 514 54.76 -4.61 -19.53
CA LEU A 514 54.03 -5.74 -20.12
C LEU A 514 53.74 -6.92 -19.18
N ALA A 515 53.94 -6.78 -17.86
CA ALA A 515 53.74 -7.92 -16.92
C ALA A 515 52.77 -7.67 -15.74
N ALA A 516 52.09 -6.53 -15.64
CA ALA A 516 51.19 -6.28 -14.51
C ALA A 516 49.94 -5.46 -14.91
N LEU A 517 49.11 -6.04 -15.79
CA LEU A 517 47.69 -5.72 -15.78
C LEU A 517 47.01 -6.49 -14.65
N PRO A 518 46.10 -5.85 -13.91
CA PRO A 518 44.82 -6.50 -13.63
C PRO A 518 43.68 -5.67 -14.20
N GLU A 519 42.83 -6.36 -14.97
CA GLU A 519 41.58 -5.89 -15.53
C GLU A 519 40.52 -5.62 -14.43
N GLY A 520 39.66 -4.61 -14.64
CA GLY A 520 38.30 -4.59 -14.08
C GLY A 520 37.91 -3.39 -13.22
N ASN A 521 37.25 -2.39 -13.84
CA ASN A 521 36.47 -1.34 -13.18
C ASN A 521 35.20 -1.91 -12.52
N SER A 522 34.77 -1.41 -11.35
CA SER A 522 33.42 -1.73 -10.84
C SER A 522 32.70 -0.58 -10.12
N SER A 523 31.43 -0.41 -10.49
CA SER A 523 30.40 0.51 -9.94
C SER A 523 30.12 0.34 -8.44
N SER A 524 30.68 -0.70 -7.83
CA SER A 524 30.57 -1.07 -6.42
C SER A 524 31.06 0.03 -5.48
N ARG A 525 32.11 0.77 -5.86
CA ARG A 525 32.73 1.81 -5.00
C ARG A 525 31.84 3.03 -4.78
N GLN A 526 30.98 3.35 -5.75
CA GLN A 526 30.03 4.47 -5.67
C GLN A 526 28.82 4.11 -4.79
N MET A 527 28.39 2.84 -4.78
CA MET A 527 27.34 2.32 -3.90
C MET A 527 27.71 2.42 -2.41
N PHE A 528 28.99 2.22 -2.08
CA PHE A 528 29.50 2.25 -0.70
C PHE A 528 29.46 3.64 -0.07
N LEU A 529 29.58 4.72 -0.85
CA LEU A 529 29.51 6.09 -0.34
C LEU A 529 28.07 6.54 -0.05
N LEU A 530 27.08 5.93 -0.70
CA LEU A 530 25.67 6.25 -0.53
C LEU A 530 25.07 5.58 0.72
N LEU A 531 25.51 4.36 1.07
CA LEU A 531 25.03 3.63 2.24
C LEU A 531 25.51 4.23 3.58
N ASP A 532 26.72 4.80 3.66
CA ASP A 532 27.26 5.39 4.90
C ASP A 532 26.53 6.69 5.31
N LYS A 533 26.02 7.46 4.33
CA LYS A 533 25.26 8.70 4.60
C LYS A 533 23.83 8.45 5.08
N VAL A 534 23.18 7.38 4.59
CA VAL A 534 21.83 6.99 5.02
C VAL A 534 21.80 6.55 6.49
N TYR A 535 22.90 5.97 6.98
CA TYR A 535 23.00 5.52 8.37
C TYR A 535 23.33 6.63 9.39
N ARG A 536 23.88 7.77 8.95
CA ARG A 536 24.22 8.90 9.84
C ARG A 536 23.08 9.90 10.06
N SER A 537 21.98 9.81 9.29
CA SER A 537 20.82 10.70 9.44
C SER A 537 19.71 10.11 10.32
N ARG A 538 20.04 9.71 11.55
CA ARG A 538 19.08 9.64 12.67
C ARG A 538 19.42 10.77 13.65
N PRO A 539 18.45 11.54 14.15
CA PRO A 539 18.74 12.50 15.20
C PRO A 539 19.13 11.72 16.47
N SER A 540 20.35 11.90 16.93
CA SER A 540 20.78 11.51 18.26
C SER A 540 20.08 12.41 19.27
N SER A 541 19.00 11.94 19.90
CA SER A 541 18.47 12.57 21.09
C SER A 541 19.45 12.31 22.26
N LEU A 542 20.30 13.31 22.49
CA LEU A 542 20.80 13.81 23.77
C LEU A 542 20.95 12.80 24.92
N ILE A 543 22.21 12.45 25.19
CA ILE A 543 22.71 12.11 26.52
C ILE A 543 23.46 13.35 27.04
N LEU A 544 22.94 13.99 28.08
CA LEU A 544 23.63 14.86 29.05
C LEU A 544 22.85 14.65 30.37
N ARG A 545 23.28 13.75 31.27
CA ARG A 545 24.10 14.01 32.47
C ARG A 545 23.69 15.26 33.24
N ASP A 546 23.28 15.07 34.49
CA ASP A 546 23.97 15.69 35.63
C ASP A 546 23.89 14.80 36.87
N ALA A 547 25.00 14.81 37.62
CA ALA A 547 25.22 14.14 38.87
C ALA A 547 25.46 15.20 39.96
N GLY A 548 24.98 14.93 41.18
CA GLY A 548 25.49 15.50 42.43
C GLY A 548 24.79 16.75 42.95
N THR A 549 23.81 16.58 43.84
CA THR A 549 23.97 16.56 45.32
C THR A 549 22.67 16.08 45.94
#